data_AF-A0A0A1XEV9-F1
#
_entry.id   AF-A0A0A1XEV9-F1
#
_cell.length_a   1.000
_cell.length_b   1.000
_cell.length_c   1.000
_cell.angle_alpha   90.00
_cell.angle_beta   90.00
_cell.angle_gamma   90.00
#
_symmetry.space_group_name_H-M   'P 1'
#
loop_
_entity.id
_entity.type
_entity.pdbx_description
1 polymer ?
#
loop_
_entity_poly.entity_id
_entity_poly.type
_entity_poly.pdbx_seq_one_letter_code
_entity_poly.pdbx_strand_id
1 'polypeptide(L)'
;MPTSIRALISEGLRVGVIMAGGDVLCQTLVEKRELRNVDVNRMLKFGAVGVIYVGPVLKIWYGTLEKIVPKGSPPLKRALKKVALDQTLFAPAFIASLIGIFGLVNGESLPTIEDRFRNDYLTILSRNYMLWPAAQVINFSLVPLNYQVLYAQFISLIWNIYLSMKLNDEKK
;
A
#
# COMPACT_ATOMS: atom_id res chain seq x y z
N MET A 1 -4.89 -19.06 -15.04
CA MET A 1 -3.98 -19.83 -14.15
C MET A 1 -4.29 -19.49 -12.71
N PRO A 2 -4.41 -20.48 -11.81
CA PRO A 2 -4.41 -20.23 -10.38
C PRO A 2 -3.08 -19.56 -9.98
N THR A 3 -3.14 -18.59 -9.07
CA THR A 3 -1.94 -17.89 -8.59
C THR A 3 -1.07 -18.90 -7.85
N SER A 4 0.15 -19.15 -8.34
CA SER A 4 1.05 -20.09 -7.68
C SER A 4 1.54 -19.54 -6.35
N ILE A 5 1.75 -20.41 -5.36
CA ILE A 5 2.28 -20.04 -4.04
C ILE A 5 3.61 -19.28 -4.18
N ARG A 6 4.47 -19.73 -5.11
CA ARG A 6 5.73 -19.07 -5.44
C ARG A 6 5.54 -17.61 -5.88
N ALA A 7 4.49 -17.32 -6.64
CA ALA A 7 4.19 -15.95 -7.08
C ALA A 7 3.70 -15.07 -5.92
N LEU A 8 2.93 -15.62 -4.97
CA LEU A 8 2.52 -14.91 -3.76
C LEU A 8 3.72 -14.59 -2.87
N ILE A 9 4.61 -15.55 -2.65
CA ILE A 9 5.83 -15.37 -1.86
C ILE A 9 6.73 -14.31 -2.51
N SER A 10 6.96 -14.40 -3.82
CA SER A 10 7.80 -13.42 -4.52
C SER A 10 7.22 -12.02 -4.47
N GLU A 11 5.90 -11.86 -4.55
CA GLU A 11 5.26 -10.54 -4.46
C GLU A 11 5.31 -10.01 -3.03
N GLY A 12 5.02 -10.86 -2.04
CA GLY A 12 5.19 -10.57 -0.63
C GLY A 12 6.57 -10.03 -0.31
N LEU A 13 7.64 -10.72 -0.71
CA LEU A 13 9.01 -10.28 -0.45
C LEU A 13 9.31 -8.90 -1.06
N ARG A 14 8.87 -8.64 -2.29
CA ARG A 14 9.08 -7.33 -2.95
C ARG A 14 8.35 -6.22 -2.21
N VAL A 15 7.08 -6.43 -1.89
CA VAL A 15 6.28 -5.44 -1.15
C VAL A 15 6.82 -5.23 0.26
N GLY A 16 7.25 -6.30 0.93
CA GLY A 16 7.88 -6.24 2.24
C GLY A 16 9.12 -5.34 2.26
N VAL A 17 10.01 -5.48 1.27
CA VAL A 17 11.20 -4.61 1.15
C VAL A 17 10.81 -3.15 0.96
N ILE A 18 9.82 -2.87 0.11
CA ILE A 18 9.36 -1.49 -0.16
C ILE A 18 8.69 -0.89 1.08
N MET A 19 7.89 -1.67 1.81
CA MET A 19 7.26 -1.21 3.04
C MET A 19 8.28 -0.96 4.15
N ALA A 20 9.24 -1.87 4.36
CA ALA A 20 10.34 -1.65 5.29
C ALA A 20 11.17 -0.41 4.94
N GLY A 21 11.51 -0.24 3.65
CA GLY A 21 12.23 0.95 3.17
C GLY A 21 11.43 2.24 3.37
N GLY A 22 10.13 2.22 3.09
CA GLY A 22 9.24 3.36 3.33
C GLY A 22 9.16 3.75 4.80
N ASP A 23 9.17 2.77 5.71
CA ASP A 23 9.22 3.03 7.16
C ASP A 23 10.55 3.66 7.58
N VAL A 24 11.69 3.14 7.11
CA VAL A 24 13.01 3.76 7.35
C VAL A 24 13.07 5.19 6.84
N LEU A 25 12.52 5.45 5.65
CA LEU A 25 12.45 6.80 5.09
C LEU A 25 11.53 7.71 5.91
N CYS A 26 10.42 7.20 6.46
CA CYS A 26 9.58 7.96 7.39
C CYS A 26 10.37 8.35 8.64
N GLN A 27 11.01 7.37 9.28
CA GLN A 27 11.77 7.59 10.50
C GLN A 27 12.92 8.58 10.31
N THR A 28 13.58 8.55 9.15
CA THR A 28 14.74 9.41 8.88
C THR A 28 14.37 10.78 8.31
N LEU A 29 13.47 10.85 7.33
CA LEU A 29 13.15 12.09 6.62
C LEU A 29 12.03 12.90 7.29
N VAL A 30 11.06 12.21 7.91
CA VAL A 30 9.89 12.86 8.54
C VAL A 30 10.13 13.04 10.03
N GLU A 31 10.48 11.97 10.74
CA GLU A 31 10.74 12.00 12.19
C GLU A 31 12.16 12.49 12.54
N LYS A 32 13.01 12.72 11.53
CA LYS A 32 14.38 13.24 11.68
C LYS A 32 15.26 12.39 12.61
N ARG A 33 15.01 11.08 12.68
CA ARG A 33 15.88 10.15 13.41
C ARG A 33 17.19 9.96 12.65
N GLU A 34 18.30 9.91 13.38
CA GLU A 34 19.58 9.48 12.81
C GLU A 34 19.53 8.00 12.42
N LEU A 35 20.28 7.58 11.40
CA LEU A 35 20.28 6.20 10.90
C LEU A 35 20.59 5.15 11.98
N ARG A 36 21.43 5.50 12.95
CA ARG A 36 21.78 4.63 14.10
C ARG A 36 20.64 4.46 15.12
N ASN A 37 19.62 5.32 15.07
CA ASN A 37 18.50 5.37 16.01
C ASN A 37 17.16 4.99 15.35
N VAL A 38 17.21 4.36 14.17
CA VAL A 38 16.03 3.81 13.52
C VAL A 38 15.46 2.68 14.38
N ASP A 39 14.16 2.71 14.62
CA ASP A 39 13.42 1.63 15.24
C ASP A 39 13.31 0.44 14.28
N VAL A 40 14.20 -0.53 14.50
CA VAL A 40 14.26 -1.77 13.72
C VAL A 40 13.02 -2.62 13.93
N ASN A 41 12.41 -2.61 15.12
CA ASN A 41 11.21 -3.40 15.39
C ASN A 41 10.03 -2.89 14.55
N ARG A 42 9.83 -1.56 14.50
CA ARG A 42 8.84 -0.94 13.64
C ARG A 42 9.08 -1.23 12.15
N MET A 43 10.33 -1.12 11.70
CA MET A 43 10.72 -1.49 10.32
C MET A 43 10.37 -2.95 10.01
N LEU A 44 10.69 -3.88 10.91
CA LEU A 44 10.40 -5.31 10.75
C LEU A 44 8.90 -5.59 10.72
N LYS A 45 8.10 -4.92 11.57
CA LYS A 45 6.63 -5.00 11.54
C LYS A 45 6.06 -4.55 10.21
N PHE A 46 6.49 -3.38 9.71
CA PHE A 46 6.07 -2.85 8.41
C PHE A 46 6.44 -3.81 7.27
N GLY A 47 7.67 -4.33 7.26
CA GLY A 47 8.13 -5.32 6.30
C GLY A 47 7.33 -6.63 6.36
N ALA A 48 7.08 -7.16 7.56
CA ALA A 48 6.33 -8.39 7.76
C ALA A 48 4.88 -8.26 7.27
N VAL A 49 4.20 -7.14 7.56
CA VAL A 49 2.87 -6.86 7.02
C VAL A 49 2.91 -6.81 5.48
N GLY A 50 3.97 -6.24 4.90
CA GLY A 50 4.19 -6.25 3.46
C GLY A 50 4.32 -7.66 2.87
N VAL A 51 5.09 -8.52 3.52
CA VAL A 51 5.34 -9.91 3.08
C VAL A 51 4.09 -10.78 3.21
N ILE A 52 3.45 -10.76 4.37
CA ILE A 52 2.43 -11.73 4.75
C ILE A 52 1.05 -11.30 4.24
N TYR A 53 0.78 -10.00 4.22
CA TYR A 53 -0.55 -9.47 3.93
C TYR A 53 -0.59 -8.68 2.63
N VAL A 54 0.11 -7.54 2.55
CA VAL A 54 -0.10 -6.57 1.45
C VAL A 54 0.28 -7.17 0.10
N GLY A 55 1.46 -7.80 -0.02
CA GLY A 55 1.91 -8.38 -1.28
C GLY A 55 0.97 -9.48 -1.81
N PRO A 56 0.63 -10.50 -1.01
CA PRO A 56 -0.34 -11.52 -1.42
C PRO A 56 -1.72 -10.95 -1.78
N VAL A 57 -2.25 -10.03 -0.98
CA VAL A 57 -3.56 -9.40 -1.23
C VAL A 57 -3.55 -8.61 -2.55
N LEU A 58 -2.52 -7.78 -2.78
CA LEU A 58 -2.37 -7.05 -4.04
C LEU A 58 -2.22 -8.00 -5.24
N LYS A 59 -1.46 -9.09 -5.10
CA LYS A 59 -1.29 -10.08 -6.18
C LYS A 59 -2.62 -10.72 -6.57
N ILE A 60 -3.41 -11.11 -5.57
CA ILE A 60 -4.72 -11.70 -5.78
C ILE A 60 -5.67 -10.68 -6.42
N TRP A 61 -5.70 -9.45 -5.90
CA TRP A 61 -6.57 -8.39 -6.39
C TRP A 61 -6.27 -8.02 -7.85
N TYR A 62 -5.01 -7.76 -8.19
CA TYR A 62 -4.63 -7.47 -9.58
C TYR A 62 -4.89 -8.65 -10.51
N GLY A 63 -4.66 -9.89 -10.05
CA GLY A 63 -5.06 -11.10 -10.79
C GLY A 63 -6.57 -11.17 -11.04
N THR A 64 -7.39 -10.71 -10.09
CA THR A 64 -8.85 -10.61 -10.22
C THR A 64 -9.25 -9.51 -11.19
N LEU A 65 -8.63 -8.33 -11.14
CA LEU A 65 -8.87 -7.25 -12.10
C LEU A 65 -8.56 -7.67 -13.55
N GLU A 66 -7.51 -8.45 -13.77
CA GLU A 66 -7.19 -9.00 -15.10
C GLU A 66 -8.25 -9.98 -15.63
N LYS A 67 -9.01 -10.63 -14.74
CA LYS A 67 -10.11 -11.53 -15.12
C LYS A 67 -11.41 -10.78 -15.39
N ILE A 68 -11.71 -9.76 -14.58
CA ILE A 68 -12.97 -8.99 -14.66
C ILE A 68 -12.94 -7.99 -15.83
N VAL A 69 -11.77 -7.44 -16.16
CA VAL A 69 -11.66 -6.41 -17.19
C VAL A 69 -11.26 -7.04 -18.54
N PRO A 70 -12.13 -6.99 -19.58
CA PRO A 70 -11.87 -7.65 -20.85
C PRO A 70 -10.62 -7.13 -21.55
N LYS A 71 -9.81 -8.05 -22.08
CA LYS A 71 -8.56 -7.71 -22.80
C LYS A 71 -8.80 -7.02 -24.15
N GLY A 72 -9.98 -7.17 -24.75
CA GLY A 72 -10.33 -6.62 -26.06
C GLY A 72 -10.73 -5.13 -26.07
N SER A 73 -10.76 -4.45 -24.92
CA SER A 73 -10.98 -2.99 -24.87
C SER A 73 -9.69 -2.21 -25.14
N PRO A 74 -9.77 -0.97 -25.68
CA PRO A 74 -8.61 -0.09 -25.82
C PRO A 74 -7.85 0.08 -24.49
N PRO A 75 -6.50 0.18 -24.52
CA PRO A 75 -5.68 0.22 -23.30
C PRO A 75 -6.14 1.24 -22.26
N LEU A 76 -6.47 2.46 -22.69
CA LEU A 76 -6.93 3.54 -21.80
C LEU A 76 -8.27 3.20 -21.13
N LYS A 77 -9.24 2.70 -21.88
CA LYS A 77 -10.55 2.28 -21.33
C LYS A 77 -10.37 1.16 -20.30
N ARG A 78 -9.43 0.25 -20.56
CA ARG A 78 -9.07 -0.85 -19.67
C ARG A 78 -8.44 -0.35 -18.37
N ALA A 79 -7.52 0.60 -18.47
CA ALA A 79 -6.88 1.24 -17.33
C ALA A 79 -7.88 1.99 -16.46
N LEU A 80 -8.72 2.84 -17.06
CA LEU A 80 -9.76 3.59 -16.33
C LEU A 80 -10.73 2.66 -15.59
N LYS A 81 -11.17 1.56 -16.23
CA LYS A 81 -12.04 0.58 -15.56
C LYS A 81 -11.35 -0.09 -14.38
N LYS A 82 -10.07 -0.45 -14.50
CA LYS A 82 -9.30 -1.06 -13.40
C LYS A 82 -9.11 -0.07 -12.25
N VAL A 83 -8.74 1.17 -12.54
CA VAL A 83 -8.60 2.23 -11.52
C VAL A 83 -9.93 2.48 -10.83
N ALA A 84 -11.04 2.57 -11.56
CA ALA A 84 -12.36 2.77 -10.96
C ALA A 84 -12.72 1.61 -10.00
N LEU A 85 -12.53 0.36 -10.40
CA LEU A 85 -12.78 -0.80 -9.54
C LEU A 85 -11.85 -0.82 -8.32
N ASP A 86 -10.57 -0.53 -8.52
CA ASP A 86 -9.57 -0.49 -7.45
C ASP A 86 -9.93 0.56 -6.39
N GLN A 87 -10.21 1.78 -6.82
CA GLN A 87 -10.48 2.90 -5.92
C GLN A 87 -11.86 2.77 -5.24
N THR A 88 -12.85 2.17 -5.88
CA THR A 88 -14.22 2.08 -5.30
C THR A 88 -14.44 0.83 -4.45
N LEU A 89 -13.85 -0.31 -4.82
CA LEU A 89 -14.12 -1.59 -4.15
C LEU A 89 -12.97 -2.01 -3.24
N PHE A 90 -11.73 -1.83 -3.70
CA PHE A 90 -10.57 -2.36 -3.00
C PHE A 90 -9.99 -1.37 -2.01
N ALA A 91 -9.71 -0.13 -2.42
CA ALA A 91 -9.07 0.87 -1.57
C ALA A 91 -9.79 1.10 -0.23
N PRO A 92 -11.14 1.25 -0.15
CA PRO A 92 -11.81 1.41 1.14
C PRO A 92 -11.58 0.23 2.09
N ALA A 93 -11.82 -0.99 1.60
CA ALA A 93 -11.64 -2.21 2.39
C ALA A 93 -10.18 -2.46 2.78
N PHE A 94 -9.25 -2.14 1.87
CA PHE A 94 -7.82 -2.31 2.08
C PHE A 94 -7.26 -1.30 3.09
N ILE A 95 -7.68 -0.04 3.05
CA ILE A 95 -7.28 0.95 4.06
C ILE A 95 -7.86 0.58 5.43
N ALA A 96 -9.13 0.15 5.47
CA ALA A 96 -9.77 -0.31 6.71
C ALA A 96 -8.99 -1.47 7.34
N SER A 97 -8.62 -2.47 6.55
CA SER A 97 -7.85 -3.62 7.05
C SER A 97 -6.44 -3.24 7.49
N LEU A 98 -5.77 -2.31 6.80
CA LEU A 98 -4.45 -1.83 7.20
C LEU A 98 -4.47 -1.18 8.58
N ILE A 99 -5.44 -0.33 8.88
CA ILE A 99 -5.56 0.29 10.21
C ILE A 99 -5.71 -0.80 11.29
N GLY A 100 -6.59 -1.78 11.06
CA GLY A 100 -6.79 -2.89 12.00
C GLY A 100 -5.54 -3.75 12.19
N ILE A 101 -4.88 -4.14 11.09
CA ILE A 101 -3.67 -4.98 11.13
C ILE A 101 -2.53 -4.27 11.86
N PHE A 102 -2.29 -3.00 11.56
CA PHE A 102 -1.22 -2.26 12.22
C PHE A 102 -1.53 -2.00 13.69
N GLY A 103 -2.78 -1.74 14.06
CA GLY A 103 -3.20 -1.68 15.46
C GLY A 103 -2.88 -2.98 16.21
N LEU A 104 -3.25 -4.13 15.63
CA LEU A 104 -2.95 -5.44 16.23
C LEU A 104 -1.45 -5.75 16.31
N VAL A 105 -0.70 -5.48 15.25
CA VAL A 105 0.77 -5.69 15.19
C VAL A 105 1.52 -4.74 16.14
N ASN A 106 0.93 -3.59 16.45
CA ASN A 106 1.44 -2.65 17.46
C ASN A 106 1.00 -2.99 18.88
N GLY A 107 0.16 -4.01 19.06
CA GLY A 107 -0.32 -4.45 20.38
C GLY A 107 -1.37 -3.51 20.99
N GLU A 108 -2.06 -2.74 20.15
CA GLU A 108 -3.11 -1.81 20.58
C GLU A 108 -4.38 -2.55 21.01
N SER A 109 -5.10 -1.96 21.96
CA SER A 109 -6.40 -2.49 22.41
C SER A 109 -7.49 -2.25 21.35
N LEU A 110 -8.54 -3.09 21.32
CA LEU A 110 -9.65 -2.91 20.37
C LEU A 110 -10.29 -1.51 20.42
N PRO A 111 -10.54 -0.90 21.60
CA PRO A 111 -11.01 0.49 21.66
C PRO A 111 -10.07 1.48 20.99
N THR A 112 -8.75 1.33 21.18
CA THR A 112 -7.74 2.19 20.53
C THR A 112 -7.78 2.05 19.00
N ILE A 113 -7.93 0.84 18.49
CA ILE A 113 -8.05 0.57 17.05
C ILE A 113 -9.33 1.18 16.50
N GLU A 114 -10.45 1.08 17.24
CA GLU A 114 -11.72 1.71 16.87
C GLU A 114 -11.59 3.24 16.80
N ASP A 115 -10.91 3.85 17.77
CA ASP A 115 -10.64 5.29 17.77
C ASP A 115 -9.76 5.70 16.58
N ARG A 116 -8.72 4.94 16.23
CA ARG A 116 -7.95 5.17 15.00
C ARG A 116 -8.83 5.08 13.76
N PHE A 117 -9.71 4.10 13.70
CA PHE A 117 -10.63 3.97 12.57
C PHE A 117 -11.51 5.21 12.44
N ARG A 118 -12.12 5.68 13.54
CA ARG A 118 -12.98 6.87 13.54
C ARG A 118 -12.24 8.13 13.12
N ASN A 119 -10.99 8.29 13.54
CA ASN A 119 -10.23 9.52 13.35
C ASN A 119 -9.41 9.56 12.05
N ASP A 120 -8.81 8.44 11.66
CA ASP A 120 -7.77 8.41 10.64
C ASP A 120 -8.25 7.78 9.32
N TYR A 121 -9.29 6.93 9.34
CA TYR A 121 -9.76 6.21 8.15
C TYR A 121 -10.09 7.12 6.97
N LEU A 122 -10.99 8.10 7.17
CA LEU A 122 -11.39 9.02 6.10
C LEU A 122 -10.22 9.88 5.63
N THR A 123 -9.30 10.23 6.54
CA THR A 123 -8.12 11.01 6.21
C THR A 123 -7.17 10.19 5.33
N ILE A 124 -6.87 8.94 5.71
CA ILE A 124 -5.99 8.05 4.94
C ILE A 124 -6.63 7.72 3.58
N LEU A 125 -7.94 7.43 3.56
CA LEU A 125 -8.67 7.14 2.32
C LEU A 125 -8.69 8.35 1.38
N SER A 126 -8.94 9.56 1.90
CA SER A 126 -8.89 10.78 1.10
C SER A 126 -7.49 11.00 0.49
N ARG A 127 -6.42 10.82 1.28
CA ARG A 127 -5.04 10.92 0.75
C ARG A 127 -4.74 9.84 -0.29
N ASN A 128 -5.28 8.63 -0.13
CA ASN A 128 -5.18 7.57 -1.13
C ASN A 128 -5.79 8.02 -2.46
N TYR A 129 -6.99 8.60 -2.45
CA TYR A 129 -7.67 9.12 -3.63
C TYR A 129 -7.02 10.37 -4.24
N MET A 130 -6.27 11.14 -3.45
CA MET A 130 -5.48 12.26 -4.00
C MET A 130 -4.22 11.77 -4.72
N LEU A 131 -3.60 10.70 -4.22
CA LEU A 131 -2.32 10.20 -4.73
C LEU A 131 -2.50 9.24 -5.91
N TRP A 132 -3.24 8.15 -5.70
CA TRP A 132 -3.20 6.99 -6.60
C TRP A 132 -3.91 7.21 -7.93
N PRO A 133 -5.11 7.80 -8.00
CA PRO A 133 -5.75 8.10 -9.28
C PRO A 133 -4.86 8.98 -10.18
N ALA A 134 -4.31 10.06 -9.63
CA ALA A 134 -3.41 10.95 -10.37
C ALA A 134 -2.13 10.23 -10.79
N ALA A 135 -1.50 9.49 -9.88
CA ALA A 135 -0.30 8.72 -10.17
C ALA A 135 -0.54 7.68 -11.27
N GLN A 136 -1.66 6.96 -11.24
CA GLN A 136 -1.99 5.94 -12.25
C GLN A 136 -2.32 6.55 -13.60
N VAL A 137 -2.99 7.70 -13.65
CA VAL A 137 -3.22 8.42 -14.90
C VAL A 137 -1.89 8.83 -15.53
N ILE A 138 -0.95 9.38 -14.76
CA ILE A 138 0.41 9.68 -15.24
C ILE A 138 1.11 8.42 -15.72
N ASN A 139 1.06 7.34 -14.93
CA ASN A 139 1.72 6.08 -15.24
C ASN A 139 1.27 5.51 -16.60
N PHE A 140 -0.05 5.48 -16.84
CA PHE A 140 -0.59 4.91 -18.07
C PHE A 140 -0.52 5.85 -19.28
N SER A 141 -0.38 7.16 -19.05
CA SER A 141 -0.37 8.15 -20.14
C SER A 141 1.03 8.53 -20.60
N LEU A 142 1.99 8.61 -19.68
CA LEU A 142 3.32 9.17 -19.94
C LEU A 142 4.47 8.17 -19.76
N VAL A 143 4.29 7.15 -18.92
CA VAL A 143 5.38 6.22 -18.58
C VAL A 143 5.40 5.04 -19.57
N PRO A 144 6.53 4.78 -20.25
CA PRO A 144 6.67 3.63 -21.14
C PRO A 144 6.42 2.32 -20.39
N LEU A 145 5.81 1.33 -21.07
CA LEU A 145 5.32 0.09 -20.47
C LEU A 145 6.37 -0.62 -19.57
N ASN A 146 7.64 -0.63 -19.99
CA ASN A 146 8.75 -1.25 -19.28
C ASN A 146 9.12 -0.53 -17.96
N TYR A 147 8.76 0.74 -17.80
CA TYR A 147 9.04 1.54 -16.61
C TYR A 147 7.83 1.73 -15.68
N GLN A 148 6.63 1.32 -16.08
CA GLN A 148 5.40 1.56 -15.32
C GLN A 148 5.42 0.93 -13.92
N VAL A 149 6.03 -0.25 -13.80
CA VAL A 149 6.22 -0.92 -12.51
C VAL A 149 7.18 -0.11 -11.65
N LEU A 150 8.32 0.31 -12.20
CA LEU A 150 9.32 1.08 -11.46
C LEU A 150 8.73 2.41 -10.94
N TYR A 151 7.98 3.11 -11.79
CA TYR A 151 7.26 4.33 -11.40
C TYR A 151 6.29 4.07 -10.24
N ALA A 152 5.46 3.01 -10.34
CA ALA A 152 4.53 2.66 -9.28
C ALA A 152 5.25 2.34 -7.97
N GLN A 153 6.40 1.65 -8.00
CA GLN A 153 7.18 1.38 -6.79
C GLN A 153 7.76 2.65 -6.16
N PHE A 154 8.16 3.64 -6.96
CA PHE A 154 8.59 4.93 -6.43
C PHE A 154 7.45 5.66 -5.70
N ILE A 155 6.25 5.71 -6.31
CA ILE A 155 5.06 6.28 -5.66
C ILE A 155 4.70 5.48 -4.39
N SER A 156 4.84 4.16 -4.41
CA SER A 156 4.64 3.31 -3.22
C SER A 156 5.56 3.69 -2.07
N LEU A 157 6.81 4.12 -2.31
CA LEU A 157 7.67 4.59 -1.22
C LEU A 157 7.11 5.84 -0.55
N ILE A 158 6.64 6.82 -1.34
CA ILE A 158 6.01 8.04 -0.83
C ILE A 158 4.76 7.68 -0.01
N TRP A 159 3.93 6.78 -0.54
CA TRP A 159 2.75 6.29 0.15
C TRP A 159 3.08 5.57 1.47
N ASN A 160 4.12 4.74 1.47
CA ASN A 160 4.54 4.01 2.67
C ASN A 160 5.17 4.91 3.73
N ILE A 161 5.85 5.99 3.34
CA ILE A 161 6.28 7.04 4.28
C ILE A 161 5.06 7.64 4.99
N TYR A 162 4.04 8.04 4.23
CA TYR A 162 2.81 8.60 4.79
C TYR A 162 2.06 7.60 5.69
N LEU A 163 1.92 6.34 5.25
CA LEU A 163 1.28 5.30 6.04
C LEU A 163 2.06 5.02 7.33
N SER A 164 3.38 4.90 7.24
CA SER A 164 4.23 4.66 8.41
C SER A 164 4.08 5.79 9.43
N MET A 165 4.08 7.05 8.98
CA MET A 165 3.82 8.21 9.83
C MET A 165 2.45 8.12 10.50
N LYS A 166 1.38 7.83 9.75
CA LYS A 166 0.01 7.85 10.31
C LYS A 166 -0.34 6.65 11.17
N LEU A 167 0.16 5.47 10.83
CA LEU A 167 -0.18 4.23 11.54
C LEU A 167 0.69 4.01 12.79
N ASN A 168 1.81 4.73 12.91
CA ASN A 168 2.67 4.70 14.09
C ASN A 168 2.74 6.06 14.80
N ASP A 169 1.86 7.00 14.44
CA ASP A 169 1.70 8.24 15.19
C ASP A 169 1.17 7.87 16.58
N GLU A 170 2.02 7.99 17.59
CA GLU A 170 1.59 8.01 18.99
C GLU A 170 0.95 9.39 19.21
N LYS A 171 -0.38 9.46 19.17
CA LYS A 171 -1.10 10.63 19.66
C LYS A 171 -0.81 10.73 21.16
N LYS A 172 0.19 11.55 21.51
CA LYS A 172 0.45 12.00 22.88
C LYS A 172 -0.76 12.72 23.45
#